data_AF-A0A9D3YZN2-F1
#
_entry.id   AF-A0A9D3YZN2-F1
#
_cell.length_a   1.000
_cell.length_b   1.000
_cell.length_c   1.000
_cell.angle_alpha   90.00
_cell.angle_beta   90.00
_cell.angle_gamma   90.00
#
_symmetry.space_group_name_H-M   'P 1'
#
loop_
_entity.id
_entity.type
_entity.pdbx_description
1 polymer ?
#
loop_
_entity_poly.entity_id
_entity_poly.type
_entity_poly.pdbx_seq_one_letter_code
_entity_poly.pdbx_strand_id
1 'polypeptide(L)'
;MSIVYLTGLVHGQVVYGLLKCLNKVELATVAASSALVAAYEKPDIAMAEVKLISDAYVRFPMTGLPDKFHIIANNGGFAFNDQIFVQSNLTTLKFEWTGITDAAGLRNYEYRVVVADGVIVNWTYCGNYTFVDVPLVRLTSETIYAVQIRATNMAGNTSDAIQAFAYVKGSVPKLTGNAFLYFFLPFKLRWMQVLTPSNFHLKSYIISAHTFNGNVRIKVHII
;
A
#
# COMPACT_ATOMS: atom_id res chain seq x y z
N MET A 1 -8.82 -14.96 46.26
CA MET A 1 -8.03 -15.24 45.05
C MET A 1 -6.58 -14.92 45.36
N SER A 2 -5.66 -15.86 45.17
CA SER A 2 -4.22 -15.60 45.33
C SER A 2 -3.62 -15.27 43.97
N ILE A 3 -2.77 -14.25 43.91
CA ILE A 3 -2.12 -13.79 42.67
C ILE A 3 -0.62 -13.86 42.87
N VAL A 4 0.09 -14.36 41.86
CA VAL A 4 1.55 -14.39 41.80
C VAL A 4 1.98 -13.73 40.50
N TYR A 5 2.93 -12.80 40.58
CA TYR A 5 3.51 -12.15 39.41
C TYR A 5 4.81 -12.85 39.03
N LEU A 6 4.93 -13.23 37.77
CA LEU A 6 6.15 -13.79 37.21
C LEU A 6 7.06 -12.63 36.76
N THR A 7 8.34 -12.69 37.09
CA THR A 7 9.36 -11.69 36.71
C THR A 7 10.46 -12.35 35.89
N GLY A 8 11.16 -11.57 35.06
CA GLY A 8 12.30 -12.06 34.28
C GLY A 8 11.93 -12.87 33.03
N LEU A 9 10.68 -12.75 32.55
CA LEU A 9 10.26 -13.34 31.28
C LEU A 9 10.73 -12.49 30.10
N VAL A 10 11.08 -13.14 28.99
CA VAL A 10 11.46 -12.48 27.74
C VAL A 10 10.24 -12.37 26.83
N HIS A 11 10.17 -11.33 25.99
CA HIS A 11 9.10 -11.19 25.01
C HIS A 11 9.04 -12.42 24.07
N GLY A 12 7.83 -12.94 23.82
CA GLY A 12 7.60 -14.16 23.05
C GLY A 12 7.80 -15.46 23.83
N GLN A 13 8.24 -15.39 25.09
CA GLN A 13 8.44 -16.60 25.90
C GLN A 13 7.09 -17.25 26.26
N VAL A 14 6.96 -18.54 25.96
CA VAL A 14 5.80 -19.35 26.35
C VAL A 14 6.01 -19.89 27.76
N VAL A 15 5.04 -19.68 28.65
CA VAL A 15 5.05 -20.15 30.04
C VAL A 15 3.84 -21.00 30.37
N TYR A 16 4.05 -21.99 31.25
CA TYR A 16 3.00 -22.84 31.80
C TYR A 16 3.04 -22.72 33.33
N GLY A 17 1.91 -22.39 33.93
CA GLY A 17 1.75 -22.40 35.38
C GLY A 17 1.53 -23.83 35.87
N LEU A 18 2.31 -24.26 36.87
CA LEU A 18 2.06 -25.48 37.61
C LEU A 18 1.70 -25.11 39.05
N LEU A 19 0.50 -25.51 39.48
CA LEU A 19 0.05 -25.35 40.85
C LEU A 19 0.12 -26.70 41.55
N LYS A 20 1.03 -26.85 42.51
CA LYS A 20 1.11 -28.01 43.40
C LYS A 20 0.47 -27.68 44.74
N CYS A 21 -0.57 -28.41 45.12
CA CYS A 21 -1.22 -28.29 46.43
C CYS A 21 -0.81 -29.48 47.30
N LEU A 22 -0.40 -29.22 48.54
CA LEU A 22 -0.01 -30.22 49.55
C LEU A 22 -0.99 -30.15 50.72
N ASN A 23 -1.43 -31.30 51.23
CA ASN A 23 -2.15 -31.34 52.50
C ASN A 23 -1.16 -31.43 53.70
N LYS A 24 -1.68 -31.43 54.94
CA LYS A 24 -0.87 -31.49 56.16
C LYS A 24 -0.05 -32.80 56.32
N VAL A 25 -0.32 -33.81 55.50
CA VAL A 25 0.38 -35.11 55.49
C VAL A 25 1.17 -35.30 54.20
N GLU A 26 1.53 -34.21 53.51
CA GLU A 26 2.39 -34.16 52.33
C GLU A 26 1.88 -34.87 51.07
N LEU A 27 0.61 -35.26 51.02
CA LEU A 27 -0.01 -35.75 49.78
C LEU A 27 -0.23 -34.57 48.83
N ALA A 28 0.13 -34.77 47.56
CA ALA A 28 0.14 -33.72 46.54
C ALA A 28 -0.89 -33.93 45.43
N THR A 29 -1.44 -32.83 44.91
CA THR A 29 -2.13 -32.78 43.62
C THR A 29 -1.54 -31.64 42.80
N VAL A 30 -1.44 -31.84 41.47
CA VAL A 30 -0.91 -30.84 40.55
C VAL A 30 -1.99 -30.46 39.54
N ALA A 31 -2.13 -29.17 39.28
CA ALA A 31 -2.90 -28.63 38.16
C ALA A 31 -1.96 -27.83 37.24
N ALA A 32 -2.19 -27.91 35.94
CA ALA A 32 -1.48 -27.13 34.93
C ALA A 32 -2.41 -26.07 34.33
N SER A 33 -1.87 -24.88 34.04
CA SER A 33 -2.56 -23.87 33.26
C SER A 33 -2.43 -24.12 31.76
N SER A 34 -3.24 -23.44 30.96
CA SER A 34 -2.95 -23.22 29.55
C SER A 34 -1.65 -22.44 29.37
N ALA A 35 -1.06 -22.52 28.18
CA ALA A 35 0.09 -21.71 27.79
C ALA A 35 -0.26 -20.21 27.82
N LEU A 36 0.65 -19.39 28.33
CA LEU A 36 0.63 -17.94 28.23
C LEU A 36 1.89 -17.49 27.50
N VAL A 37 1.78 -16.48 26.64
CA VAL A 37 2.94 -15.88 25.97
C VAL A 37 3.24 -14.52 26.58
N ALA A 38 4.49 -14.29 26.98
CA ALA A 38 4.94 -13.02 27.54
C ALA A 38 5.02 -11.94 26.46
N ALA A 39 4.21 -10.89 26.57
CA ALA A 39 4.00 -9.90 25.53
C ALA A 39 4.23 -8.47 26.04
N TYR A 40 5.49 -8.04 26.06
CA TYR A 40 5.89 -6.72 26.59
C TYR A 40 6.24 -5.70 25.52
N GLU A 41 6.64 -6.16 24.33
CA GLU A 41 7.04 -5.30 23.23
C GLU A 41 5.87 -5.10 22.26
N LYS A 42 6.01 -4.12 21.38
CA LYS A 42 5.10 -3.93 20.24
C LYS A 42 5.58 -4.77 19.05
N PRO A 43 4.71 -5.06 18.07
CA PRO A 43 5.15 -5.76 16.87
C PRO A 43 6.31 -5.06 16.15
N ASP A 44 7.23 -5.87 15.65
CA ASP A 44 8.38 -5.44 14.85
C ASP A 44 7.95 -5.18 13.41
N ILE A 45 8.48 -4.09 12.85
CA ILE A 45 8.23 -3.61 11.49
C ILE A 45 9.50 -3.53 10.64
N ALA A 46 10.64 -4.02 11.13
CA ALA A 46 11.93 -3.86 10.46
C ALA A 46 11.97 -4.44 9.04
N MET A 47 11.22 -5.52 8.78
CA MET A 47 11.11 -6.17 7.46
C MET A 47 9.77 -5.88 6.77
N ALA A 48 8.99 -4.94 7.30
CA ALA A 48 7.63 -4.75 6.87
C ALA A 48 7.54 -3.83 5.65
N GLU A 49 6.65 -4.19 4.71
CA GLU A 49 6.50 -3.48 3.44
C GLU A 49 5.01 -3.38 3.08
N VAL A 50 4.62 -2.28 2.43
CA VAL A 50 3.27 -2.08 1.88
C VAL A 50 3.36 -1.89 0.37
N LYS A 51 2.49 -2.56 -0.40
CA LYS A 51 2.47 -2.52 -1.87
C LYS A 51 1.08 -2.24 -2.41
N LEU A 52 1.00 -1.48 -3.49
CA LEU A 52 -0.24 -1.32 -4.26
C LEU A 52 -0.42 -2.52 -5.20
N ILE A 53 -1.64 -3.05 -5.29
CA ILE A 53 -1.98 -4.26 -6.08
C ILE A 53 -3.09 -4.03 -7.13
N SER A 54 -3.29 -2.80 -7.56
CA SER A 54 -4.35 -2.42 -8.53
C SER A 54 -4.10 -2.95 -9.95
N ASP A 55 -5.14 -3.25 -10.73
CA ASP A 55 -5.04 -3.86 -12.06
C ASP A 55 -4.37 -2.96 -13.13
N ALA A 56 -4.20 -1.66 -12.82
CA ALA A 56 -3.64 -0.68 -13.73
C ALA A 56 -2.68 0.28 -12.98
N TYR A 57 -1.61 -0.27 -12.37
CA TYR A 57 -0.53 0.54 -11.84
C TYR A 57 0.76 0.49 -12.67
N VAL A 58 1.53 1.58 -12.60
CA VAL A 58 2.91 1.64 -13.09
C VAL A 58 3.79 2.19 -11.98
N ARG A 59 4.99 1.64 -11.80
CA ARG A 59 6.02 2.25 -10.95
C ARG A 59 6.70 3.37 -11.72
N PHE A 60 6.73 4.55 -11.13
CA PHE A 60 7.25 5.76 -11.78
C PHE A 60 8.31 6.42 -10.90
N PRO A 61 9.46 6.84 -11.47
CA PRO A 61 10.49 7.52 -10.69
C PRO A 61 9.97 8.87 -10.17
N MET A 62 10.22 9.15 -8.89
CA MET A 62 9.76 10.38 -8.27
C MET A 62 10.34 11.65 -8.90
N THR A 63 11.56 11.56 -9.47
CA THR A 63 12.22 12.66 -10.20
C THR A 63 11.42 13.23 -11.38
N GLY A 64 10.43 12.50 -11.91
CA GLY A 64 9.58 12.95 -13.02
C GLY A 64 8.28 13.65 -12.59
N LEU A 65 8.00 13.74 -11.29
CA LEU A 65 6.75 14.34 -10.78
C LEU A 65 6.87 15.87 -10.60
N PRO A 66 5.76 16.63 -10.68
CA PRO A 66 5.77 18.06 -10.39
C PRO A 66 6.19 18.36 -8.93
N ASP A 67 6.89 19.48 -8.70
CA ASP A 67 7.48 19.84 -7.39
C ASP A 67 6.50 19.85 -6.20
N LYS A 68 5.21 20.13 -6.44
CA LYS A 68 4.17 20.10 -5.40
C LYS A 68 4.01 18.70 -4.77
N PHE A 69 4.44 17.64 -5.47
CA PHE A 69 4.44 16.26 -4.97
C PHE A 69 5.65 15.92 -4.10
N HIS A 70 6.74 16.71 -4.17
CA HIS A 70 7.94 16.52 -3.33
C HIS A 70 7.67 16.80 -1.84
N ILE A 71 6.67 17.62 -1.50
CA ILE A 71 6.39 18.03 -0.11
C ILE A 71 5.74 16.89 0.70
N ILE A 72 4.86 16.10 0.09
CA ILE A 72 4.19 14.96 0.75
C ILE A 72 5.16 13.77 0.86
N ALA A 73 6.00 13.57 -0.16
CA ALA A 73 7.03 12.52 -0.20
C ALA A 73 8.11 12.72 0.89
N ASN A 74 8.57 13.96 1.11
CA ASN A 74 9.61 14.25 2.11
C ASN A 74 9.12 14.15 3.57
N ASN A 75 7.84 14.42 3.85
CA ASN A 75 7.25 14.12 5.16
C ASN A 75 6.91 12.63 5.34
N GLY A 76 6.94 11.86 4.25
CA GLY A 76 6.58 10.44 4.19
C GLY A 76 7.77 9.47 4.09
N GLY A 77 9.01 9.97 4.11
CA GLY A 77 10.21 9.13 4.07
C GLY A 77 10.63 8.64 2.68
N PHE A 78 10.15 9.25 1.59
CA PHE A 78 10.56 8.88 0.23
C PHE A 78 11.76 9.70 -0.21
N ALA A 79 12.81 9.02 -0.65
CA ALA A 79 13.95 9.66 -1.29
C ALA A 79 13.62 10.01 -2.75
N PHE A 80 14.26 11.05 -3.30
CA PHE A 80 14.00 11.52 -4.68
C PHE A 80 14.21 10.45 -5.77
N ASN A 81 14.96 9.38 -5.49
CA ASN A 81 15.20 8.25 -6.38
C ASN A 81 14.21 7.09 -6.21
N ASP A 82 13.26 7.19 -5.28
CA ASP A 82 12.26 6.15 -5.05
C ASP A 82 11.23 6.08 -6.19
N GLN A 83 10.57 4.93 -6.27
CA GLN A 83 9.45 4.71 -7.19
C GLN A 83 8.13 4.94 -6.45
N ILE A 84 7.20 5.64 -7.09
CA ILE A 84 5.81 5.74 -6.64
C ILE A 84 4.91 4.86 -7.50
N PHE A 85 3.84 4.34 -6.89
CA PHE A 85 2.77 3.68 -7.63
C PHE A 85 1.82 4.72 -8.23
N VAL A 86 1.54 4.60 -9.53
CA VAL A 86 0.61 5.48 -10.25
C VAL A 86 -0.57 4.65 -10.70
N GLN A 87 -1.80 5.08 -10.41
CA GLN A 87 -3.01 4.40 -10.88
C GLN A 87 -4.04 5.37 -11.45
N SER A 88 -4.97 4.86 -12.27
CA SER A 88 -6.08 5.65 -12.84
C SER A 88 -7.43 5.43 -12.17
N ASN A 89 -7.54 4.47 -11.24
CA ASN A 89 -8.78 4.21 -10.51
C ASN A 89 -9.08 5.38 -9.57
N LEU A 90 -10.28 5.96 -9.71
CA LEU A 90 -10.73 7.11 -8.92
C LEU A 90 -11.64 6.74 -7.74
N THR A 91 -11.91 5.46 -7.52
CA THR A 91 -12.88 5.01 -6.51
C THR A 91 -12.29 4.02 -5.51
N THR A 92 -11.07 3.55 -5.74
CA THR A 92 -10.53 2.42 -4.98
C THR A 92 -9.03 2.51 -4.81
N LEU A 93 -8.57 2.21 -3.60
CA LEU A 93 -7.18 1.96 -3.26
C LEU A 93 -7.04 0.51 -2.81
N LYS A 94 -6.20 -0.29 -3.50
CA LYS A 94 -5.95 -1.69 -3.14
C LYS A 94 -4.50 -1.90 -2.74
N PHE A 95 -4.29 -2.33 -1.50
CA PHE A 95 -2.95 -2.50 -0.94
C PHE A 95 -2.82 -3.87 -0.26
N GLU A 96 -1.60 -4.39 -0.28
CA GLU A 96 -1.17 -5.53 0.53
C GLU A 96 0.04 -5.15 1.38
N TRP A 97 0.27 -5.89 2.45
CA TRP A 97 1.44 -5.70 3.30
C TRP A 97 1.99 -7.03 3.80
N THR A 98 3.27 -7.03 4.13
CA THR A 98 3.99 -8.18 4.66
C THR A 98 4.98 -7.75 5.75
N GLY A 99 5.58 -8.71 6.44
CA GLY A 99 6.80 -8.49 7.23
C GLY A 99 6.62 -7.84 8.60
N ILE A 100 5.40 -7.49 9.02
CA ILE A 100 5.13 -7.18 10.43
C ILE A 100 5.11 -8.49 11.21
N THR A 101 5.92 -8.60 12.26
CA THR A 101 6.01 -9.82 13.07
C THR A 101 6.02 -9.50 14.57
N ASP A 102 5.64 -10.46 15.40
CA ASP A 102 5.68 -10.32 16.86
C ASP A 102 5.88 -11.71 17.47
N ALA A 103 6.87 -11.85 18.36
CA ALA A 103 7.20 -13.14 18.97
C ALA A 103 6.08 -13.64 19.91
N ALA A 104 5.27 -12.73 20.45
CA ALA A 104 4.08 -13.05 21.21
C ALA A 104 2.80 -13.24 20.37
N GLY A 105 2.91 -13.08 19.06
CA GLY A 105 1.82 -13.28 18.11
C GLY A 105 0.97 -12.04 17.86
N LEU A 106 0.46 -11.93 16.63
CA LEU A 106 -0.38 -10.82 16.19
C LEU A 106 -1.86 -11.10 16.43
N ARG A 107 -2.58 -10.08 16.88
CA ARG A 107 -4.02 -10.13 17.11
C ARG A 107 -4.83 -9.59 15.94
N ASN A 108 -4.40 -8.45 15.38
CA ASN A 108 -5.07 -7.80 14.26
C ASN A 108 -4.19 -6.72 13.62
N TYR A 109 -4.63 -6.29 12.44
CA TYR A 109 -4.16 -5.13 11.72
C TYR A 109 -5.24 -4.04 11.71
N GLU A 110 -4.77 -2.81 11.50
CA GLU A 110 -5.60 -1.66 11.18
C GLU A 110 -4.95 -0.88 10.03
N TYR A 111 -5.78 -0.23 9.23
CA TYR A 111 -5.32 0.64 8.15
C TYR A 111 -5.91 2.05 8.27
N ARG A 112 -5.22 3.02 7.68
CA ARG A 112 -5.64 4.43 7.59
C ARG A 112 -5.23 5.00 6.24
N VAL A 113 -6.04 5.91 5.70
CA VAL A 113 -5.73 6.62 4.46
C VAL A 113 -5.62 8.11 4.73
N VAL A 114 -4.50 8.71 4.33
CA VAL A 114 -4.22 10.13 4.49
C VAL A 114 -3.86 10.78 3.15
N VAL A 115 -4.10 12.08 3.07
CA VAL A 115 -3.73 12.98 1.99
C VAL A 115 -3.06 14.21 2.61
N ALA A 116 -2.45 15.08 1.80
CA ALA A 116 -1.80 16.31 2.29
C ALA A 116 -2.70 17.13 3.23
N ASP A 117 -3.98 17.22 2.89
CA ASP A 117 -4.96 18.07 3.58
C ASP A 117 -5.66 17.34 4.75
N GLY A 118 -5.25 16.11 5.09
CA GLY A 118 -5.69 15.43 6.29
C GLY A 118 -6.03 13.96 6.13
N VAL A 119 -6.97 13.50 6.96
CA VAL A 119 -7.34 12.09 7.10
C VAL A 119 -8.62 11.81 6.34
N ILE A 120 -8.59 10.84 5.44
CA ILE A 120 -9.78 10.45 4.67
C ILE A 120 -10.42 9.21 5.27
N VAL A 121 -9.59 8.26 5.72
CA VAL A 121 -10.03 7.07 6.44
C VAL A 121 -9.25 7.01 7.73
N ASN A 122 -9.92 7.09 8.87
CA ASN A 122 -9.26 6.92 10.16
C ASN A 122 -8.89 5.44 10.39
N TRP A 123 -8.11 5.15 11.42
CA TRP A 123 -7.74 3.78 11.77
C TRP A 123 -8.96 2.86 11.78
N THR A 124 -8.94 1.89 10.86
CA THR A 124 -10.04 0.98 10.58
C THR A 124 -9.52 -0.44 10.71
N TYR A 125 -10.24 -1.25 11.48
CA TYR A 125 -9.91 -2.65 11.72
C TYR A 125 -9.99 -3.48 10.43
N CYS A 126 -8.95 -4.26 10.16
CA CYS A 126 -8.91 -5.23 9.05
C CYS A 126 -8.57 -6.66 9.52
N GLY A 127 -8.75 -6.97 10.81
CA GLY A 127 -8.54 -8.32 11.32
C GLY A 127 -7.15 -8.86 11.02
N ASN A 128 -7.05 -10.13 10.64
CA ASN A 128 -5.77 -10.76 10.29
C ASN A 128 -5.50 -10.78 8.78
N TYR A 129 -6.26 -10.02 8.00
CA TYR A 129 -6.00 -9.89 6.58
C TYR A 129 -4.69 -9.12 6.37
N THR A 130 -3.98 -9.46 5.31
CA THR A 130 -2.74 -8.77 4.88
C THR A 130 -2.94 -7.96 3.61
N PHE A 131 -4.20 -7.64 3.31
CA PHE A 131 -4.59 -6.80 2.19
C PHE A 131 -5.87 -6.03 2.54
N VAL A 132 -6.08 -4.93 1.83
CA VAL A 132 -7.26 -4.10 1.95
C VAL A 132 -7.70 -3.59 0.59
N ASP A 133 -9.01 -3.64 0.36
CA ASP A 133 -9.70 -2.92 -0.71
C ASP A 133 -10.44 -1.76 -0.04
N VAL A 134 -9.95 -0.53 -0.24
CA VAL A 134 -10.52 0.67 0.37
C VAL A 134 -11.43 1.35 -0.65
N PRO A 135 -12.77 1.16 -0.57
CA PRO A 135 -13.69 1.91 -1.38
C PRO A 135 -13.70 3.37 -0.92
N LEU A 136 -13.33 4.28 -1.82
CA LEU A 136 -13.30 5.72 -1.57
C LEU A 136 -14.23 6.41 -2.56
N VAL A 137 -15.19 7.16 -2.02
CA VAL A 137 -16.32 7.68 -2.82
C VAL A 137 -15.85 8.58 -3.97
N ARG A 138 -14.74 9.33 -3.81
CA ARG A 138 -14.06 10.09 -4.89
C ARG A 138 -12.58 10.34 -4.56
N LEU A 139 -11.66 9.59 -5.15
CA LEU A 139 -10.26 10.01 -5.27
C LEU A 139 -10.15 11.15 -6.29
N THR A 140 -9.27 12.09 -6.02
CA THR A 140 -9.00 13.25 -6.86
C THR A 140 -7.84 12.91 -7.79
N SER A 141 -8.00 13.20 -9.09
CA SER A 141 -6.90 13.09 -10.04
C SER A 141 -5.79 14.08 -9.68
N GLU A 142 -4.55 13.71 -9.95
CA GLU A 142 -3.35 14.48 -9.63
C GLU A 142 -3.19 14.70 -8.12
N THR A 143 -3.40 13.63 -7.34
CA THR A 143 -3.26 13.66 -5.88
C THR A 143 -2.51 12.42 -5.39
N ILE A 144 -1.64 12.59 -4.39
CA ILE A 144 -0.97 11.50 -3.69
C ILE A 144 -1.76 11.14 -2.44
N TYR A 145 -2.03 9.85 -2.29
CA TYR A 145 -2.61 9.26 -1.09
C TYR A 145 -1.59 8.34 -0.44
N ALA A 146 -1.54 8.36 0.90
CA ALA A 146 -0.75 7.40 1.67
C ALA A 146 -1.68 6.43 2.39
N VAL A 147 -1.36 5.15 2.29
CA VAL A 147 -1.99 4.10 3.09
C VAL A 147 -1.03 3.67 4.17
N GLN A 148 -1.48 3.77 5.42
CA GLN A 148 -0.74 3.44 6.62
C GLN A 148 -1.31 2.16 7.23
N ILE A 149 -0.43 1.23 7.62
CA ILE A 149 -0.79 -0.04 8.25
C ILE A 149 -0.07 -0.14 9.58
N ARG A 150 -0.77 -0.64 10.60
CA ARG A 150 -0.17 -1.02 11.89
C ARG A 150 -0.78 -2.33 12.38
N ALA A 151 -0.05 -3.05 13.23
CA ALA A 151 -0.54 -4.27 13.87
C ALA A 151 -0.66 -4.10 15.38
N THR A 152 -1.55 -4.87 15.99
CA THR A 152 -1.68 -4.99 17.44
C THR A 152 -1.45 -6.45 17.83
N ASN A 153 -0.62 -6.70 18.84
CA ASN A 153 -0.35 -8.05 19.34
C ASN A 153 -1.39 -8.52 20.36
N MET A 154 -1.22 -9.76 20.84
CA MET A 154 -2.16 -10.40 21.76
C MET A 154 -2.28 -9.68 23.12
N ALA A 155 -1.28 -8.89 23.53
CA ALA A 155 -1.36 -8.07 24.74
C ALA A 155 -1.95 -6.67 24.51
N GLY A 156 -2.24 -6.30 23.27
CA GLY A 156 -2.77 -4.98 22.94
C GLY A 156 -1.72 -3.92 22.65
N ASN A 157 -0.44 -4.28 22.52
CA ASN A 157 0.60 -3.35 22.08
C ASN A 157 0.49 -3.13 20.57
N THR A 158 0.45 -1.87 20.14
CA THR A 158 0.34 -1.48 18.73
C THR A 158 1.69 -1.06 18.16
N SER A 159 2.01 -1.52 16.95
CA SER A 159 3.24 -1.18 16.23
C SER A 159 3.27 0.28 15.79
N ASP A 160 4.44 0.75 15.37
CA ASP A 160 4.50 1.94 14.52
C ASP A 160 3.83 1.64 13.17
N ALA A 161 3.47 2.70 12.43
CA ALA A 161 2.82 2.56 11.14
C ALA A 161 3.85 2.43 10.01
N ILE A 162 3.70 1.40 9.19
CA ILE A 162 4.32 1.34 7.86
C ILE A 162 3.42 2.01 6.84
N GLN A 163 3.97 2.44 5.70
CA GLN A 163 3.17 3.14 4.70
C GLN A 163 3.65 2.97 3.26
N ALA A 164 2.71 3.09 2.33
CA ALA A 164 2.98 3.22 0.90
C ALA A 164 2.10 4.32 0.29
N PHE A 165 2.53 4.81 -0.87
CA PHE A 165 1.94 5.97 -1.52
C PHE A 165 1.44 5.60 -2.91
N ALA A 166 0.27 6.14 -3.25
CA ALA A 166 -0.31 6.02 -4.57
C ALA A 166 -0.62 7.41 -5.13
N TYR A 167 -0.08 7.68 -6.31
CA TYR A 167 -0.47 8.80 -7.14
C TYR A 167 -1.68 8.41 -8.00
N VAL A 168 -2.73 9.22 -7.95
CA VAL A 168 -3.94 9.00 -8.75
C VAL A 168 -3.92 9.89 -9.98
N LYS A 169 -4.06 9.31 -11.19
CA LYS A 169 -4.11 10.01 -12.48
C LYS A 169 -5.32 9.55 -13.29
N GLY A 170 -6.44 10.27 -13.18
CA GLY A 170 -7.69 9.93 -13.87
C GLY A 170 -7.88 10.62 -15.23
N SER A 171 -7.04 11.60 -15.57
CA SER A 171 -7.19 12.36 -16.83
C SER A 171 -6.64 11.58 -18.03
N VAL A 172 -7.43 11.46 -19.09
CA VAL A 172 -6.94 11.00 -20.40
C VAL A 172 -5.99 12.02 -21.03
N PRO A 173 -5.01 11.60 -21.86
CA PRO A 173 -4.20 12.54 -22.64
C PRO A 173 -5.09 13.47 -23.47
N LYS A 174 -4.83 14.78 -23.41
CA LYS A 174 -5.61 15.78 -24.15
C LYS A 174 -4.97 16.09 -25.48
N LEU A 175 -5.77 16.40 -26.50
CA LEU A 175 -5.25 16.89 -27.77
C LEU A 175 -4.74 18.33 -27.61
N THR A 176 -3.61 18.66 -28.24
CA THR A 176 -3.07 20.04 -28.30
C THR A 176 -3.76 20.90 -29.34
N GLY A 177 -4.56 20.29 -30.24
CA GLY A 177 -5.12 20.95 -31.42
C GLY A 177 -4.14 21.01 -32.60
N ASN A 178 -2.91 20.51 -32.46
CA ASN A 178 -1.97 20.41 -33.57
C ASN A 178 -2.47 19.44 -34.64
N ALA A 179 -2.17 19.74 -35.91
CA ALA A 179 -2.57 18.90 -37.03
C ALA A 179 -1.81 17.56 -37.04
N PHE A 180 -2.56 16.49 -37.30
CA PHE A 180 -2.02 15.20 -37.71
C PHE A 180 -1.81 15.22 -39.22
N LEU A 181 -0.56 15.34 -39.67
CA LEU A 181 -0.25 15.52 -41.09
C LEU A 181 0.04 14.17 -41.77
N TYR A 182 -0.43 14.03 -43.00
CA TYR A 182 -0.06 12.95 -43.89
C TYR A 182 0.85 13.50 -44.99
N PHE A 183 1.94 12.80 -45.28
CA PHE A 183 2.81 13.13 -46.41
C PHE A 183 2.59 12.11 -47.54
N PHE A 184 2.50 12.60 -48.78
CA PHE A 184 2.44 11.73 -49.94
C PHE A 184 3.81 11.12 -50.24
N LEU A 185 3.80 9.79 -50.37
CA LEU A 185 4.86 8.87 -50.81
C LEU A 185 6.25 9.00 -50.13
N PRO A 186 6.77 7.92 -49.52
CA PRO A 186 6.05 6.71 -49.11
C PRO A 186 5.00 7.08 -48.05
N PHE A 187 3.88 6.35 -47.95
CA PHE A 187 2.76 6.62 -47.03
C PHE A 187 3.23 6.84 -45.58
N LYS A 188 3.56 8.09 -45.25
CA LYS A 188 4.23 8.45 -44.01
C LYS A 188 3.33 9.39 -43.25
N LEU A 189 2.86 8.89 -42.11
CA LEU A 189 2.18 9.71 -41.13
C LEU A 189 3.23 10.41 -40.28
N ARG A 190 3.07 11.72 -40.10
CA ARG A 190 3.95 12.55 -39.27
C ARG A 190 3.09 13.57 -38.57
N TRP A 191 3.23 13.65 -37.27
CA TRP A 191 2.50 14.62 -36.48
C TRP A 191 3.47 15.38 -35.60
N MET A 192 3.16 16.66 -35.36
CA MET A 192 3.77 17.38 -34.24
C MET A 192 3.17 16.87 -32.94
N GLN A 193 3.63 17.35 -31.78
CA GLN A 193 3.11 16.94 -30.49
C GLN A 193 1.58 17.16 -30.38
N VAL A 194 0.79 16.14 -30.75
CA VAL A 194 -0.69 16.18 -30.83
C VAL A 194 -1.35 15.93 -29.49
N LEU A 195 -0.62 15.37 -28.53
CA LEU A 195 -1.08 15.16 -27.17
C LEU A 195 -0.34 16.10 -26.22
N THR A 196 -1.06 16.63 -25.23
CA THR A 196 -0.47 17.46 -24.17
C THR A 196 0.64 16.68 -23.48
N PRO A 197 1.82 17.28 -23.27
CA PRO A 197 2.91 16.59 -22.60
C PRO A 197 2.42 16.15 -21.20
N SER A 198 2.77 14.92 -20.85
CA SER A 198 2.45 14.30 -19.56
C SER A 198 3.75 13.93 -18.89
N ASN A 199 3.83 14.21 -17.59
CA ASN A 199 4.95 13.79 -16.75
C ASN A 199 5.11 12.27 -16.66
N PHE A 200 4.07 11.51 -17.02
CA PHE A 200 4.10 10.04 -17.03
C PHE A 200 4.59 9.41 -18.34
N HIS A 201 5.03 10.24 -19.30
CA HIS A 201 5.34 9.87 -20.69
C HIS A 201 4.16 9.20 -21.42
N LEU A 202 4.09 9.34 -22.74
CA LEU A 202 3.05 8.69 -23.54
C LEU A 202 3.52 7.30 -23.93
N LYS A 203 2.72 6.26 -23.62
CA LYS A 203 3.12 4.86 -23.84
C LYS A 203 3.01 4.41 -25.30
N SER A 204 1.93 4.77 -25.99
CA SER A 204 1.71 4.34 -27.38
C SER A 204 0.65 5.19 -28.07
N TYR A 205 0.67 5.18 -29.41
CA TYR A 205 -0.35 5.77 -30.25
C TYR A 205 -1.07 4.66 -31.02
N ILE A 206 -2.40 4.62 -30.94
CA ILE A 206 -3.20 3.71 -31.76
C ILE A 206 -3.68 4.50 -32.98
N ILE A 207 -3.37 4.03 -34.19
CA ILE A 207 -3.72 4.70 -35.43
C ILE A 207 -4.67 3.81 -36.23
N SER A 208 -5.77 4.37 -36.70
CA SER A 208 -6.68 3.69 -37.63
C SER A 208 -6.77 4.49 -38.91
N ALA A 209 -6.61 3.80 -40.04
CA ALA A 209 -6.80 4.37 -41.37
C ALA A 209 -8.05 3.75 -42.00
N HIS A 210 -8.83 4.58 -42.67
CA HIS A 210 -10.07 4.16 -43.32
C HIS A 210 -9.92 4.29 -44.83
N THR A 211 -10.39 3.28 -45.56
CA THR A 211 -10.55 3.35 -47.01
C THR A 211 -12.02 3.37 -47.34
N PHE A 212 -12.38 3.84 -48.54
CA PHE A 212 -13.76 3.83 -49.02
C PHE A 212 -14.43 2.44 -48.97
N ASN A 213 -13.62 1.36 -48.96
CA ASN A 213 -14.07 -0.03 -48.96
C ASN A 213 -13.82 -0.80 -47.65
N GLY A 214 -13.44 -0.14 -46.55
CA GLY A 214 -13.28 -0.80 -45.25
C GLY A 214 -12.21 -0.22 -44.31
N ASN A 215 -12.15 -0.77 -43.09
CA ASN A 215 -11.29 -0.32 -42.00
C ASN A 215 -9.96 -1.08 -41.98
N VAL A 216 -8.83 -0.35 -41.93
CA VAL A 216 -7.51 -0.93 -41.62
C VAL A 216 -7.01 -0.33 -40.29
N ARG A 217 -6.88 -1.16 -39.26
CA ARG A 217 -6.32 -0.73 -37.96
C ARG A 217 -4.83 -1.06 -37.92
N ILE A 218 -3.98 -0.05 -37.69
CA ILE A 218 -2.51 -0.21 -37.58
C ILE A 218 -2.09 0.20 -36.17
N LYS A 219 -1.67 -0.75 -35.35
CA LYS A 219 -1.13 -0.44 -34.01
C LYS A 219 0.35 -0.10 -34.13
N VAL A 220 0.72 1.13 -33.77
CA VAL A 220 2.12 1.58 -33.76
C VAL A 220 2.60 1.69 -32.32
N HIS A 221 3.68 0.99 -31.97
CA HIS A 221 4.39 1.26 -30.72
C HIS A 221 5.48 2.28 -31.01
N ILE A 222 5.49 3.37 -30.26
CA ILE A 222 6.55 4.37 -30.31
C ILE A 222 7.23 4.28 -28.95
N ILE A 223 8.53 3.95 -28.98
CA ILE A 223 9.41 3.87 -27.80
C ILE A 223 9.82 5.30 -27.42
#